data_AF-A0A5E4NTS0-F1
#
_entry.id   AF-A0A5E4NTS0-F1
#
_cell.length_a   1.000
_cell.length_b   1.000
_cell.length_c   1.000
_cell.angle_alpha   90.00
_cell.angle_beta   90.00
_cell.angle_gamma   90.00
#
_symmetry.space_group_name_H-M   'P 1'
#
loop_
_entity.id
_entity.type
_entity.pdbx_description
1 polymer ?
#
loop_
_entity_poly.entity_id
_entity_poly.type
_entity_poly.pdbx_seq_one_letter_code
_entity_poly.pdbx_strand_id
1 'polypeptide(L)' 'MHLQEDFVRGIYPYGFERPSAKQQRAIKPMIKGHDVIGQVQSGTSKTATFLIAMLQSIDTQLRDKKFYAQNLLYKSK' A
#
# COMPACT_ATOMS: atom_id res chain seq x y z
N MET A 1 7.17 -12.76 4.13
CA MET A 1 6.25 -11.82 3.45
C MET A 1 7.03 -11.30 2.26
N HIS A 2 6.57 -11.51 1.02
CA HIS A 2 7.32 -11.16 -0.18
C HIS A 2 6.96 -9.72 -0.57
N LEU A 3 7.65 -8.76 0.04
CA LEU A 3 7.52 -7.33 -0.29
C LEU A 3 8.53 -6.96 -1.39
N GLN A 4 8.27 -5.90 -2.15
CA GLN A 4 9.21 -5.44 -3.17
C GLN A 4 10.49 -4.88 -2.52
N GLU A 5 11.66 -5.22 -3.05
CA GLU A 5 12.95 -4.82 -2.46
C GLU A 5 13.11 -3.30 -2.38
N ASP A 6 12.79 -2.58 -3.46
CA ASP A 6 12.91 -1.12 -3.49
C ASP A 6 11.96 -0.44 -2.50
N PHE A 7 10.77 -1.00 -2.32
CA PHE A 7 9.83 -0.55 -1.30
C PHE A 7 10.40 -0.74 0.12
N VAL A 8 10.94 -1.92 0.43
CA VAL A 8 11.56 -2.20 1.74
C VAL A 8 12.74 -1.27 2.00
N ARG A 9 13.61 -1.05 1.01
CA ARG A 9 14.73 -0.09 1.12
C ARG A 9 14.24 1.33 1.39
N GLY A 10 13.13 1.75 0.78
CA GLY A 10 12.57 3.08 0.97
C GLY A 10 11.98 3.34 2.35
N ILE A 11 11.37 2.34 2.98
CA ILE A 11 10.74 2.50 4.31
C ILE A 11 11.70 2.26 5.48
N TYR A 12 12.81 1.56 5.26
CA TYR A 12 13.76 1.21 6.30
C TYR A 12 14.31 2.43 7.08
N PRO A 13 14.75 3.54 6.44
CA PRO A 13 15.25 4.73 7.13
C PRO A 13 14.23 5.42 8.03
N TYR A 14 12.93 5.16 7.83
CA TYR A 14 11.84 5.71 8.64
C TYR A 14 11.52 4.82 9.86
N GLY A 15 12.34 3.80 10.14
CA GLY A 15 12.18 2.90 11.29
C GLY A 15 11.28 1.70 11.04
N PHE A 16 10.91 1.43 9.78
CA PHE A 16 10.10 0.27 9.41
C PHE A 16 10.97 -0.95 9.07
N GLU A 17 11.64 -1.51 10.09
CA GLU A 17 12.59 -2.62 9.89
C GLU A 17 11.89 -3.98 9.78
N ARG A 18 11.12 -4.34 10.81
CA ARG A 18 10.49 -5.66 10.90
C ARG A 18 9.07 -5.55 11.47
N PRO A 19 8.03 -5.80 10.65
CA PRO A 19 6.66 -5.76 11.13
C PRO A 19 6.42 -6.83 12.19
N SER A 20 5.65 -6.49 13.22
CA SER A 20 5.23 -7.44 14.27
C SER A 20 4.34 -8.55 13.69
N ALA A 21 4.17 -9.66 14.41
CA ALA A 21 3.32 -10.77 13.98
C ALA A 21 1.87 -10.34 13.67
N LYS A 22 1.33 -9.37 14.43
CA LYS A 22 -0.02 -8.80 14.20
C LYS A 22 -0.08 -8.03 12.87
N GLN A 23 0.92 -7.19 12.61
CA GLN A 23 1.02 -6.43 11.35
C GLN A 23 1.19 -7.38 10.16
N GLN A 24 2.03 -8.41 10.29
CA GLN A 24 2.24 -9.38 9.22
C GLN A 24 0.95 -10.14 8.85
N ARG A 25 0.14 -10.50 9.85
CA ARG A 25 -1.16 -11.16 9.62
C ARG A 25 -2.16 -10.24 8.92
N ALA A 26 -2.11 -8.93 9.20
CA ALA A 26 -2.99 -7.95 8.59
C ALA A 26 -2.54 -7.57 7.16
N ILE A 27 -1.25 -7.31 6.95
CA ILE A 27 -0.70 -6.87 5.65
C ILE A 27 -0.87 -7.98 4.59
N LYS A 28 -0.67 -9.25 4.94
CA LYS A 28 -0.68 -10.37 3.97
C LYS A 28 -2.00 -10.50 3.17
N PRO A 29 -3.20 -10.46 3.77
CA PRO A 29 -4.45 -10.45 3.00
C PRO A 29 -4.68 -9.12 2.25
N MET A 30 -4.25 -7.98 2.78
CA MET A 30 -4.41 -6.68 2.11
C MET A 30 -3.62 -6.60 0.80
N ILE A 31 -2.36 -7.05 0.79
CA ILE A 31 -1.52 -7.07 -0.42
C ILE A 31 -2.00 -8.11 -1.46
N LYS A 32 -2.90 -9.02 -1.07
CA LYS A 32 -3.56 -9.95 -1.98
C LYS A 32 -4.87 -9.39 -2.57
N GLY A 33 -5.25 -8.17 -2.21
CA GLY A 33 -6.50 -7.55 -2.66
C GLY A 33 -7.75 -8.08 -1.97
N HIS A 34 -7.62 -8.69 -0.78
CA HIS A 34 -8.79 -9.08 0.01
C HIS A 34 -9.26 -7.94 0.90
N ASP A 35 -10.56 -7.88 1.15
CA ASP A 35 -11.12 -7.03 2.19
C ASP A 35 -10.68 -7.53 3.57
N VAL A 36 -10.24 -6.61 4.43
CA VAL A 36 -9.68 -6.94 5.75
C VAL A 36 -10.33 -6.07 6.82
N ILE A 37 -10.95 -6.72 7.79
CA ILE A 37 -11.38 -6.09 9.04
C ILE A 37 -10.34 -6.40 10.12
N GLY A 38 -9.62 -5.36 10.56
CA GLY A 38 -8.63 -5.46 11.62
C GLY A 38 -9.03 -4.69 12.87
N GLN A 39 -9.30 -5.40 13.97
CA GLN A 39 -9.44 -4.78 15.29
C GLN A 39 -8.08 -4.77 15.99
N VAL A 40 -7.60 -3.58 16.34
CA VAL A 40 -6.35 -3.41 17.08
C VAL A 40 -6.54 -2.31 18.12
N GLN A 41 -5.80 -2.35 19.22
CA GLN A 41 -5.86 -1.35 20.28
C GLN A 41 -5.28 0.00 19.81
N SER A 42 -5.67 1.13 20.40
CA SER A 42 -5.06 2.44 20.09
C SER A 42 -3.54 2.40 20.29
N GLY A 43 -2.78 3.12 19.46
CA GLY A 43 -1.31 3.22 19.55
C GLY A 43 -0.50 2.04 18.96
N THR A 44 -1.14 0.99 18.42
CA THR A 44 -0.44 -0.22 17.92
C THR A 44 -0.13 -0.19 16.42
N SER A 45 0.30 0.96 15.90
CA SER A 45 0.86 1.06 14.53
C SER A 45 -0.12 0.64 13.41
N LYS A 46 -1.43 0.85 13.59
CA LYS A 46 -2.44 0.58 12.54
C LYS A 46 -2.11 1.36 11.27
N THR A 47 -1.84 2.65 11.40
CA THR A 47 -1.48 3.55 10.28
C THR A 47 -0.32 2.98 9.46
N ALA A 48 0.76 2.57 10.12
CA ALA A 48 1.89 1.93 9.45
C ALA A 48 1.51 0.64 8.73
N THR A 49 0.64 -0.17 9.33
CA THR A 49 0.14 -1.43 8.74
C THR A 49 -0.60 -1.15 7.43
N PHE A 50 -1.51 -0.17 7.44
CA PHE A 50 -2.25 0.23 6.25
C PHE A 50 -1.33 0.84 5.19
N LEU A 51 -0.45 1.77 5.59
CA LEU A 51 0.50 2.41 4.68
C LEU A 51 1.39 1.39 3.97
N ILE A 52 1.95 0.43 4.72
CA ILE A 52 2.81 -0.60 4.15
C ILE A 52 2.04 -1.45 3.14
N ALA A 53 0.82 -1.88 3.49
CA ALA A 53 0.00 -2.67 2.58
C ALA A 53 -0.41 -1.91 1.32
N MET A 54 -0.78 -0.62 1.45
CA MET A 54 -1.17 0.21 0.30
C MET A 54 0.01 0.48 -0.62
N LEU A 55 1.15 0.94 -0.09
CA LEU A 55 2.33 1.27 -0.88
C LEU A 55 2.90 0.04 -1.61
N GLN A 56 2.87 -1.13 -0.97
CA GLN A 56 3.26 -2.39 -1.59
C GLN A 56 2.36 -2.78 -2.78
N SER A 57 1.09 -2.36 -2.78
CA SER A 57 0.11 -2.68 -3.82
C SER A 57 0.09 -1.69 -4.99
N ILE A 58 0.84 -0.59 -4.90
CA ILE A 58 0.91 0.42 -5.98
C ILE A 58 1.81 -0.11 -7.10
N ASP A 59 1.26 -0.18 -8.30
CA ASP A 59 2.04 -0.36 -9.52
C ASP A 59 2.64 0.98 -9.97
N THR A 60 3.95 1.14 -9.82
CA THR A 60 4.69 2.36 -10.17
C THR A 60 4.94 2.51 -11.67
N GLN A 61 4.76 1.44 -12.45
CA GLN A 61 4.90 1.46 -13.92
C GLN A 61 3.61 1.92 -14.60
N LEU A 62 2.50 1.93 -13.88
CA LEU A 62 1.20 2.37 -14.36
C LEU A 62 1.18 3.90 -14.54
N ARG A 63 1.79 4.39 -15.63
CA ARG A 63 1.57 5.76 -16.10
C ARG A 63 0.23 5.82 -16.81
N ASP A 64 -0.81 6.20 -16.07
CA ASP A 64 -2.13 6.39 -16.65
C ASP A 64 -2.17 7.67 -17.51
N LYS A 65 -1.57 7.58 -18.71
CA LYS A 65 -1.68 8.63 -19.73
C LYS A 65 -3.09 8.69 -20.34
N LYS A 66 -3.92 7.65 -20.16
CA LYS A 66 -5.25 7.54 -20.77
C LYS A 66 -6.31 8.31 -19.99
N PHE A 67 -6.21 8.36 -18.66
CA PHE A 67 -7.16 9.10 -17.82
C PHE A 67 -7.22 10.60 -18.15
N TYR A 68 -6.08 11.24 -18.42
CA TYR A 68 -6.06 12.67 -18.78
C TYR A 68 -6.57 12.93 -20.20
N ALA A 69 -6.29 12.04 -21.16
CA ALA A 69 -6.70 12.21 -22.56
C ALA A 69 -8.21 12.03 -22.76
N GLN A 70 -8.85 11.08 -22.07
CA GLN A 70 -10.30 10.86 -22.18
C GLN A 70 -11.12 11.99 -21.56
N ASN A 71 -10.64 12.58 -20.46
CA ASN A 71 -11.34 13.70 -19.81
C ASN A 71 -11.23 15.04 -20.58
N LEU A 72 -10.16 15.24 -21.36
CA LEU A 72 -10.04 16.40 -22.24
C LEU A 72 -10.97 16.30 -23.47
N LEU A 73 -11.14 15.11 -24.02
CA LEU A 73 -12.10 14.87 -25.11
C LEU A 73 -13.57 15.04 -24.67
N TYR A 74 -13.87 14.75 -23.40
CA TYR A 74 -15.23 14.89 -22.85
C TYR A 74 -15.60 16.34 -22.48
N LYS A 75 -14.61 17.20 -22.19
CA LYS A 75 -14.84 18.63 -21.90
C LYS A 75 -14.94 19.52 -23.15
N SER A 76 -14.71 18.96 -24.35
CA SER A 76 -14.79 19.67 -25.64
C SER A 76 -16.11 19.42 -26.39
N LYS A 77 -17.11 18.80 -25.73
CA LYS A 77 -18.50 18.71 -26.20
C LYS A 77 -19.40 19.44 -25.22
#